data_AF-A0A9P9J4K1-F1
#
_entry.id   AF-A0A9P9J4K1-F1
#
_cell.length_a   1.000
_cell.length_b   1.000
_cell.length_c   1.000
_cell.angle_alpha   90.00
_cell.angle_beta   90.00
_cell.angle_gamma   90.00
#
_symmetry.space_group_name_H-M   'P 1'
#
loop_
_entity.id
_entity.type
_entity.pdbx_description
1 polymer ?
#
loop_
_entity_poly.entity_id
_entity_poly.type
_entity_poly.pdbx_seq_one_letter_code
_entity_poly.pdbx_strand_id
1 'polypeptide(L)'
;MILLAGIQQFPLYDVNFPPYMLYRGMGSVVGHEITHGFDTQGRQYDQTGNMTTCWDEATAERFGEKAQCFVKQYDKFTVMAPNGTQVHVNGEQIINENIADAGGVVSSYAACQKLQA
;
A
#
# COMPACT_ATOMS: atom_id res chain seq x y z
N MET A 1 6.17 -9.89 -4.70
CA MET A 1 4.74 -9.92 -5.08
C MET A 1 4.36 -11.32 -5.56
N ILE A 2 3.32 -11.90 -4.96
CA ILE A 2 2.70 -13.14 -5.41
C ILE A 2 1.18 -12.91 -5.38
N LEU A 3 0.48 -13.17 -6.49
CA LEU A 3 -0.97 -13.11 -6.54
C LEU A 3 -1.52 -14.52 -6.66
N LEU A 4 -2.05 -15.05 -5.55
CA LEU A 4 -2.60 -16.40 -5.51
C LEU A 4 -3.94 -16.47 -6.24
N ALA A 5 -4.29 -17.62 -6.83
CA ALA A 5 -5.59 -17.80 -7.49
C ALA A 5 -6.79 -17.45 -6.58
N GLY A 6 -6.65 -17.69 -5.27
CA GLY A 6 -7.69 -17.39 -4.28
C GLY A 6 -8.01 -15.91 -4.09
N ILE A 7 -7.15 -14.97 -4.51
CA ILE A 7 -7.47 -13.52 -4.46
C ILE A 7 -8.07 -13.01 -5.78
N GLN A 8 -7.91 -13.76 -6.88
CA GLN A 8 -8.34 -13.40 -8.23
C GLN A 8 -9.80 -13.80 -8.48
N GLN A 9 -10.69 -13.39 -7.59
CA GLN A 9 -12.13 -13.69 -7.65
C GLN A 9 -12.95 -12.53 -7.10
N PHE A 10 -14.28 -12.63 -7.20
CA PHE A 10 -15.20 -11.66 -6.61
C PHE A 10 -14.91 -11.50 -5.09
N PRO A 11 -14.90 -10.26 -4.54
CA PRO A 11 -15.26 -8.98 -5.18
C PRO A 11 -14.11 -8.22 -5.85
N LEU A 12 -12.89 -8.76 -5.87
CA LEU A 12 -11.69 -8.04 -6.34
C LEU A 12 -11.47 -8.16 -7.85
N TYR A 13 -11.89 -9.27 -8.45
CA TYR A 13 -11.69 -9.57 -9.86
C TYR A 13 -12.84 -10.40 -10.44
N ASP A 14 -13.31 -10.01 -11.62
CA ASP A 14 -14.18 -10.81 -12.48
C ASP A 14 -13.88 -10.43 -13.93
N VAL A 15 -13.83 -11.41 -14.83
CA VAL A 15 -13.53 -11.17 -16.26
C VAL A 15 -14.56 -10.28 -16.95
N ASN A 16 -15.78 -10.17 -16.40
CA ASN A 16 -16.86 -9.36 -16.91
C ASN A 16 -16.92 -7.97 -16.25
N PHE A 17 -16.04 -7.66 -15.30
CA PHE A 17 -16.01 -6.35 -14.70
C PHE A 17 -15.55 -5.29 -15.71
N PRO A 18 -16.19 -4.11 -15.72
CA PRO A 18 -15.68 -3.00 -16.50
C PRO A 18 -14.29 -2.61 -15.97
N PRO A 19 -13.39 -2.08 -16.82
CA PRO A 19 -12.00 -1.84 -16.44
C PRO A 19 -11.85 -1.04 -15.14
N TYR A 20 -12.64 0.01 -14.92
CA TYR A 20 -12.56 0.81 -13.71
C TYR A 20 -12.80 0.00 -12.41
N MET A 21 -13.59 -1.08 -12.46
CA MET A 21 -13.77 -1.99 -11.32
C MET A 21 -12.55 -2.89 -11.13
N LEU A 22 -11.96 -3.39 -12.21
CA LEU A 22 -10.72 -4.17 -12.15
C LEU A 22 -9.57 -3.36 -11.55
N TYR A 23 -9.41 -2.09 -11.95
CA TYR A 23 -8.39 -1.22 -11.37
C TYR A 23 -8.69 -0.90 -9.90
N ARG A 24 -9.95 -0.60 -9.53
CA ARG A 24 -10.30 -0.35 -8.12
C ARG A 24 -10.10 -1.58 -7.23
N GLY A 25 -10.47 -2.77 -7.70
CA GLY A 25 -10.25 -4.03 -7.01
C GLY A 25 -8.81 -4.50 -7.19
N MET A 26 -8.59 -5.48 -8.07
CA MET A 26 -7.28 -6.11 -8.29
C MET A 26 -6.14 -5.12 -8.56
N GLY A 27 -6.38 -4.04 -9.31
CA GLY A 27 -5.33 -3.06 -9.60
C GLY A 27 -4.77 -2.37 -8.35
N SER A 28 -5.61 -2.10 -7.35
CA SER A 28 -5.15 -1.51 -6.07
C SER A 28 -4.34 -2.52 -5.26
N VAL A 29 -4.72 -3.80 -5.27
CA VAL A 29 -3.96 -4.91 -4.66
C VAL A 29 -2.58 -5.03 -5.32
N VAL A 30 -2.52 -5.05 -6.66
CA VAL A 30 -1.23 -5.10 -7.38
C VAL A 30 -0.35 -3.90 -7.03
N GLY A 31 -0.93 -2.70 -7.00
CA GLY A 31 -0.21 -1.50 -6.62
C GLY A 31 0.29 -1.55 -5.16
N HIS A 32 -0.50 -2.10 -4.24
CA HIS A 32 -0.14 -2.29 -2.83
C HIS A 32 1.08 -3.21 -2.71
N GLU A 33 1.06 -4.38 -3.35
CA GLU A 33 2.16 -5.35 -3.34
C GLU A 33 3.45 -4.82 -3.97
N ILE A 34 3.33 -3.98 -5.00
CA ILE A 34 4.48 -3.28 -5.59
C ILE A 34 5.03 -2.23 -4.61
N THR A 35 4.15 -1.50 -3.93
CA THR A 35 4.54 -0.43 -3.00
C THR A 35 5.30 -0.97 -1.79
N HIS A 36 5.04 -2.21 -1.35
CA HIS A 36 5.85 -2.86 -0.31
C HIS A 36 7.34 -2.92 -0.64
N GLY A 37 7.73 -2.96 -1.92
CA GLY A 37 9.14 -2.86 -2.32
C GLY A 37 9.79 -1.49 -1.99
N PHE A 38 8.98 -0.49 -1.63
CA PHE A 38 9.40 0.89 -1.41
C PHE A 38 8.90 1.46 -0.06
N ASP A 39 8.30 0.63 0.80
CA ASP A 39 7.89 1.05 2.15
C ASP A 39 9.10 1.24 3.09
N THR A 40 8.86 1.46 4.39
CA THR A 40 9.96 1.76 5.33
C THR A 40 10.98 0.62 5.44
N GLN A 41 10.56 -0.62 5.21
CA GLN A 41 11.40 -1.81 5.22
C GLN A 41 11.87 -2.15 3.80
N GLY A 42 10.96 -2.20 2.82
CA GLY A 42 11.27 -2.56 1.45
C GLY A 42 12.34 -1.69 0.81
N ARG A 43 12.35 -0.38 1.09
CA ARG A 43 13.35 0.57 0.58
C ARG A 43 14.81 0.22 0.94
N GLN A 44 15.02 -0.65 1.93
CA GLN A 44 16.34 -1.07 2.40
C GLN A 44 16.92 -2.21 1.55
N TYR A 45 16.17 -2.71 0.57
CA TYR A 45 16.58 -3.78 -0.31
C TYR A 45 16.79 -3.28 -1.74
N ASP A 46 17.82 -3.79 -2.41
CA ASP A 46 18.01 -3.55 -3.84
C ASP A 46 17.10 -4.45 -4.71
N GLN A 47 17.19 -4.26 -6.02
CA GLN A 47 16.47 -5.03 -7.04
C GLN A 47 16.73 -6.55 -7.01
N THR A 48 17.79 -7.00 -6.34
CA THR A 48 18.12 -8.42 -6.17
C THR A 48 17.74 -8.97 -4.78
N GLY A 49 17.19 -8.12 -3.91
CA GLY A 49 16.79 -8.49 -2.55
C GLY A 49 17.94 -8.44 -1.53
N ASN A 50 19.06 -7.77 -1.84
CA ASN A 50 20.13 -7.57 -0.86
C ASN A 50 19.86 -6.32 -0.03
N MET A 51 20.06 -6.42 1.30
CA MET A 51 19.94 -5.28 2.20
C MET A 51 21.11 -4.31 1.96
N THR A 52 20.83 -3.13 1.44
CA THR A 52 21.83 -2.10 1.12
C THR A 52 21.21 -0.71 1.09
N THR A 53 22.04 0.31 1.28
CA THR A 53 21.60 1.71 1.21
C THR A 53 21.47 2.12 -0.25
N CYS A 54 20.27 1.97 -0.81
CA CYS A 54 19.97 2.36 -2.19
C CYS A 54 19.73 3.86 -2.38
N TRP A 55 19.36 4.57 -1.32
CA TRP A 55 18.92 5.97 -1.37
C TRP A 55 19.95 6.89 -0.74
N ASP A 56 20.11 8.08 -1.32
CA ASP A 56 20.87 9.14 -0.67
C ASP A 56 20.19 9.61 0.62
N GLU A 57 20.98 10.24 1.49
CA GLU A 57 20.55 10.67 2.82
C GLU A 57 19.36 11.65 2.76
N ALA A 58 19.39 12.60 1.81
CA ALA A 58 18.33 13.58 1.65
C ALA A 58 16.99 12.94 1.23
N THR A 59 17.03 11.91 0.40
CA THR A 59 15.84 11.14 -0.01
C THR A 59 15.32 10.29 1.15
N ALA A 60 16.22 9.65 1.91
CA ALA A 60 15.85 8.89 3.10
C ALA A 60 15.19 9.77 4.18
N GLU A 61 15.73 10.96 4.42
CA GLU A 61 15.18 11.94 5.38
C GLU A 61 13.78 12.38 4.96
N ARG A 62 13.62 12.86 3.72
CA ARG A 62 12.32 13.29 3.17
C ARG A 62 11.28 12.18 3.19
N PHE A 63 11.68 10.94 2.89
CA PHE A 63 10.80 9.80 3.01
C PHE A 63 10.34 9.58 4.46
N GLY A 64 11.26 9.65 5.42
CA GLY A 64 10.94 9.58 6.85
C GLY A 64 9.91 10.63 7.28
N GLU A 65 10.07 11.87 6.82
CA GLU A 65 9.11 12.96 7.09
C GLU A 65 7.70 12.64 6.54
N LYS A 66 7.62 12.09 5.31
CA LYS A 66 6.34 11.71 4.70
C LYS A 66 5.72 10.48 5.37
N ALA A 67 6.53 9.49 5.72
CA ALA A 67 6.08 8.31 6.46
C ALA A 67 5.47 8.72 7.82
N GLN A 68 6.09 9.67 8.52
CA GLN A 68 5.55 10.21 9.77
C GLN A 68 4.21 10.96 9.62
N CYS A 69 3.86 11.41 8.41
CA CYS A 69 2.51 11.91 8.13
C CYS A 69 1.46 10.80 8.27
N PHE A 70 1.75 9.60 7.76
CA PHE A 70 0.88 8.43 7.88
C PHE A 70 0.73 8.01 9.34
N VAL A 71 1.82 7.94 10.11
CA VAL A 71 1.76 7.62 11.56
C VAL A 71 0.80 8.57 12.27
N LYS A 72 1.02 9.89 12.12
CA LYS A 72 0.18 10.93 12.73
C LYS A 72 -1.26 10.91 12.25
N GLN A 73 -1.52 10.50 11.01
CA GLN A 73 -2.86 10.35 10.49
C GLN A 73 -3.56 9.19 11.19
N TYR A 74 -2.92 8.02 11.25
CA TYR A 74 -3.55 6.80 11.70
C TYR A 74 -3.63 6.67 13.23
N ASP A 75 -2.72 7.30 13.98
CA ASP A 75 -2.80 7.40 15.45
C ASP A 75 -4.09 8.09 15.96
N LYS A 76 -4.76 8.86 15.10
CA LYS A 76 -6.02 9.54 15.43
C LYS A 76 -7.23 8.62 15.34
N PHE A 77 -7.09 7.42 14.76
CA PHE A 77 -8.20 6.50 14.59
C PHE A 77 -8.38 5.60 15.82
N THR A 78 -9.64 5.27 16.07
CA THR A 78 -10.02 4.19 16.96
C THR A 78 -10.87 3.19 16.20
N VAL A 79 -10.72 1.92 16.54
CA VAL A 79 -11.49 0.83 15.95
C VAL A 79 -12.15 0.01 17.05
N MET A 80 -13.27 -0.61 16.72
CA MET A 80 -13.94 -1.52 17.64
C MET A 80 -13.27 -2.90 17.55
N ALA A 81 -12.66 -3.36 18.63
CA ALA A 81 -12.14 -4.70 18.72
C ALA A 81 -13.28 -5.74 18.78
N PRO A 82 -13.04 -7.02 18.43
CA PRO A 82 -14.08 -8.05 18.44
C PRO A 82 -14.78 -8.27 19.79
N ASN A 83 -14.12 -7.91 20.90
CA ASN A 83 -14.69 -7.98 22.25
C ASN A 83 -15.55 -6.75 22.63
N GLY A 84 -15.80 -5.83 21.70
CA GLY A 84 -16.59 -4.62 21.93
C GLY A 84 -15.82 -3.48 22.60
N THR A 85 -14.50 -3.60 22.76
CA THR A 85 -13.67 -2.54 23.31
C THR A 85 -13.15 -1.63 22.19
N GLN A 86 -13.20 -0.32 22.40
CA GLN A 86 -12.57 0.63 21.50
C GLN A 86 -11.04 0.61 21.71
N VAL A 87 -10.29 0.38 20.64
CA VAL A 87 -8.81 0.36 20.66
C VAL A 87 -8.26 1.45 19.75
N HIS A 88 -7.17 2.08 20.17
CA HIS A 88 -6.45 3.03 19.33
C HIS A 88 -5.60 2.29 18.31
N VAL A 89 -5.62 2.79 17.07
CA VAL A 89 -4.69 2.33 16.04
C VAL A 89 -3.29 2.83 16.40
N ASN A 90 -2.30 1.94 16.29
CA ASN A 90 -0.89 2.30 16.41
C ASN A 90 -0.33 2.53 15.00
N GLY A 91 -0.25 3.80 14.59
CA GLY A 91 0.18 4.20 13.25
C GLY A 91 1.60 3.77 12.92
N GLU A 92 2.49 3.69 13.90
CA GLU A 92 3.87 3.20 13.72
C GLU A 92 3.87 1.70 13.41
N GLN A 93 3.01 0.92 14.08
CA GLN A 93 2.91 -0.53 13.87
C GLN A 93 2.41 -0.90 12.46
N ILE A 94 1.50 -0.10 11.90
CA ILE A 94 0.86 -0.39 10.60
C ILE A 94 1.37 0.51 9.46
N ILE A 95 2.49 1.21 9.66
CA ILE A 95 2.98 2.23 8.73
C ILE A 95 3.23 1.69 7.32
N ASN A 96 3.76 0.47 7.20
CA ASN A 96 4.07 -0.14 5.91
C ASN A 96 2.81 -0.44 5.11
N GLU A 97 1.80 -1.04 5.75
CA GLU A 97 0.49 -1.30 5.15
C GLU A 97 -0.20 0.00 4.73
N ASN A 98 -0.14 1.05 5.56
CA ASN A 98 -0.74 2.34 5.22
C ASN A 98 -0.08 3.00 4.00
N ILE A 99 1.25 2.92 3.90
CA ILE A 99 1.99 3.41 2.73
C ILE A 99 1.60 2.57 1.50
N ALA A 100 1.53 1.24 1.64
CA ALA A 100 1.18 0.33 0.56
C ALA A 100 -0.26 0.54 0.06
N ASP A 101 -1.22 0.71 0.94
CA ASP A 101 -2.62 1.02 0.61
C ASP A 101 -2.74 2.34 -0.15
N ALA A 102 -2.11 3.40 0.35
CA ALA A 102 -2.15 4.71 -0.30
C ALA A 102 -1.46 4.66 -1.68
N GLY A 103 -0.27 4.06 -1.75
CA GLY A 103 0.48 3.88 -3.00
C GLY A 103 -0.27 3.03 -4.02
N GLY A 104 -0.93 1.96 -3.57
CA GLY A 104 -1.71 1.05 -4.40
C GLY A 104 -2.93 1.72 -5.02
N VAL A 105 -3.71 2.46 -4.23
CA VAL A 105 -4.88 3.20 -4.72
C VAL A 105 -4.46 4.30 -5.70
N VAL A 106 -3.44 5.10 -5.36
CA VAL A 106 -2.96 6.20 -6.23
C VAL A 106 -2.42 5.66 -7.55
N SER A 107 -1.57 4.63 -7.51
CA SER A 107 -0.98 4.02 -8.71
C SER A 107 -2.04 3.38 -9.59
N SER A 108 -2.98 2.65 -8.99
CA SER A 108 -4.07 2.03 -9.73
C SER A 108 -5.01 3.05 -10.37
N TYR A 109 -5.33 4.14 -9.66
CA TYR A 109 -6.13 5.23 -10.21
C TYR A 109 -5.44 5.88 -11.41
N ALA A 110 -4.15 6.19 -11.30
CA ALA A 110 -3.36 6.75 -12.41
C ALA A 110 -3.33 5.80 -13.62
N ALA A 111 -3.22 4.48 -13.39
CA ALA A 111 -3.26 3.50 -14.47
C ALA A 111 -4.63 3.40 -15.14
N CYS A 112 -5.72 3.49 -14.35
CA CYS A 112 -7.09 3.55 -14.88
C CYS A 112 -7.31 4.80 -15.74
N GLN A 113 -6.78 5.95 -15.32
CA GLN A 113 -6.88 7.20 -16.11
C GLN A 113 -6.16 7.07 -17.45
N LYS A 114 -4.98 6.46 -17.48
CA LYS A 114 -4.23 6.22 -18.72
C LYS A 114 -4.96 5.28 -19.69
N LEU A 115 -5.72 4.32 -19.19
CA LEU A 115 -6.53 3.43 -20.03
C LEU A 115 -7.70 4.15 -20.70
N GLN A 116 -8.20 5.22 -20.09
CA GLN A 116 -9.33 6.01 -20.58
C GLN A 116 -8.94 7.15 -21.52
N ALA A 117 -7.63 7.40 -21.69
CA ALA A 117 -7.06 8.41 -22.59
C ALA A 117 -6.79 7.83 -23.97
#